data_AF-A3WXM6-F1
#
_entry.id   AF-A3WXM6-F1
#
_cell.length_a   1.000
_cell.length_b   1.000
_cell.length_c   1.000
_cell.angle_alpha   90.00
_cell.angle_beta   90.00
_cell.angle_gamma   90.00
#
_symmetry.space_group_name_H-M   'P 1'
#
loop_
_entity.id
_entity.type
_entity.pdbx_description
1 polymer ?
#
loop_
_entity_poly.entity_id
_entity_poly.type
_entity_poly.pdbx_seq_one_letter_code
_entity_poly.pdbx_strand_id
1 'polypeptide(L)'
;MSAKAEEDLMAWLRNAHAMEEQAVTMLEALARRTGDYPEVKARIERHLGETQRQAEALEECVKRRGGDTSTLKDMAGKIIAFGQGMSGMFVDDEIVKGAMASYTFEHMEIAAYRVLIAAAESVGDAQTKSVCERILKEELSMASDLEASLPDLTRKYLSRQGS
;
A
#
# COMPACT_ATOMS: atom_id res chain seq x y z
N MET A 1 -8.01 -11.02 27.62
CA MET A 1 -7.49 -10.98 26.24
C MET A 1 -6.57 -12.17 26.02
N SER A 2 -6.52 -12.70 24.79
CA SER A 2 -5.69 -13.88 24.48
C SER A 2 -4.29 -13.45 24.04
N ALA A 3 -3.24 -14.09 24.58
CA ALA A 3 -1.85 -13.90 24.12
C ALA A 3 -1.69 -14.08 22.60
N LYS A 4 -2.50 -14.99 22.03
CA LYS A 4 -2.61 -15.22 20.59
C LYS A 4 -2.96 -13.95 19.80
N ALA A 5 -3.91 -13.14 20.30
CA ALA A 5 -4.36 -11.93 19.60
C ALA A 5 -3.29 -10.82 19.59
N GLU A 6 -2.49 -10.75 20.67
CA GLU A 6 -1.34 -9.83 20.75
C GLU A 6 -0.23 -10.22 19.77
N GLU A 7 0.06 -11.52 19.68
CA GLU A 7 1.02 -12.09 18.73
C GLU A 7 0.57 -11.88 17.28
N ASP A 8 -0.71 -12.16 16.99
CA ASP A 8 -1.29 -11.99 15.65
C ASP A 8 -1.26 -10.51 15.23
N LEU A 9 -1.66 -9.57 16.10
CA LEU A 9 -1.57 -8.14 15.80
C LEU A 9 -0.11 -7.71 15.53
N MET A 10 0.84 -8.15 16.35
CA MET A 10 2.25 -7.83 16.14
C MET A 10 2.74 -8.36 14.78
N ALA A 11 2.41 -9.61 14.43
CA ALA A 11 2.76 -10.20 13.15
C ALA A 11 2.11 -9.45 11.97
N TRP A 12 0.86 -9.01 12.11
CA TRP A 12 0.14 -8.30 11.05
C TRP A 12 0.63 -6.86 10.87
N LEU A 13 0.99 -6.14 11.94
CA LEU A 13 1.61 -4.81 11.83
C LEU A 13 2.93 -4.86 11.08
N ARG A 14 3.73 -5.87 11.42
CA ARG A 14 4.97 -6.24 10.74
C ARG A 14 4.77 -6.49 9.25
N ASN A 15 3.74 -7.25 8.91
CA ASN A 15 3.37 -7.53 7.52
C ASN A 15 2.93 -6.27 6.78
N ALA A 16 2.14 -5.40 7.41
CA ALA A 16 1.72 -4.13 6.83
C ALA A 16 2.92 -3.21 6.61
N HIS A 17 3.87 -3.14 7.54
CA HIS A 17 5.10 -2.35 7.34
C HIS A 17 5.87 -2.81 6.10
N ALA A 18 6.03 -4.12 5.88
CA ALA A 18 6.68 -4.61 4.66
C ALA A 18 5.84 -4.41 3.39
N MET A 19 4.51 -4.42 3.50
CA MET A 19 3.63 -4.07 2.40
C MET A 19 3.85 -2.62 1.97
N GLU A 20 3.92 -1.69 2.92
CA GLU A 20 4.21 -0.27 2.65
C GLU A 20 5.61 -0.05 2.04
N GLU A 21 6.65 -0.69 2.57
CA GLU A 21 8.01 -0.62 1.99
C GLU A 21 8.05 -1.14 0.54
N GLN A 22 7.28 -2.19 0.26
CA GLN A 22 7.13 -2.72 -1.09
C GLN A 22 6.35 -1.74 -1.98
N ALA A 23 5.29 -1.11 -1.45
CA ALA A 23 4.51 -0.10 -2.13
C ALA A 23 5.37 1.11 -2.51
N VAL A 24 6.21 1.60 -1.59
CA VAL A 24 7.21 2.66 -1.85
C VAL A 24 8.08 2.30 -3.05
N THR A 25 8.65 1.10 -3.06
CA THR A 25 9.50 0.63 -4.17
C THR A 25 8.73 0.61 -5.50
N MET A 26 7.47 0.16 -5.48
CA MET A 26 6.61 0.09 -6.66
C MET A 26 6.22 1.49 -7.18
N LEU A 27 5.89 2.41 -6.28
CA LEU A 27 5.52 3.79 -6.60
C LEU A 27 6.71 4.59 -7.13
N GLU A 28 7.91 4.40 -6.59
CA GLU A 28 9.13 5.01 -7.14
C GLU A 28 9.39 4.56 -8.58
N ALA A 29 9.26 3.26 -8.86
CA ALA A 29 9.40 2.73 -10.21
C ALA A 29 8.33 3.29 -11.16
N LEU A 30 7.08 3.40 -10.69
CA LEU A 30 5.97 3.97 -11.45
C LEU A 30 6.17 5.48 -11.73
N ALA A 31 6.62 6.26 -10.75
CA ALA A 31 6.87 7.69 -10.90
C ALA A 31 7.96 7.97 -11.97
N ARG A 32 9.02 7.15 -11.99
CA ARG A 32 10.12 7.27 -12.97
C ARG A 32 9.67 7.05 -14.41
N ARG A 33 8.75 6.10 -14.64
CA ARG A 33 8.29 5.73 -15.98
C ARG A 33 7.06 6.51 -16.48
N THR A 34 6.37 7.25 -15.61
CA THR A 34 5.13 7.98 -15.95
C THR A 34 5.39 9.38 -16.55
N GLY A 35 6.52 9.60 -17.21
CA GLY A 35 6.95 10.93 -17.69
C GLY A 35 5.99 11.61 -18.66
N ASP A 36 5.29 10.83 -19.48
CA ASP A 36 4.33 11.31 -20.50
C ASP A 36 2.96 11.74 -19.95
N TYR A 37 2.71 11.51 -18.66
CA TYR A 37 1.43 11.75 -18.00
C TYR A 37 1.65 12.58 -16.72
N PRO A 38 1.89 13.91 -16.83
CA PRO A 38 2.29 14.75 -15.69
C PRO A 38 1.27 14.76 -14.55
N GLU A 39 -0.03 14.74 -14.87
CA GLU A 39 -1.11 14.66 -13.88
C GLU A 39 -1.08 13.33 -13.09
N VAL A 40 -0.77 12.22 -13.78
CA VAL A 40 -0.69 10.89 -13.16
C VAL A 40 0.58 10.81 -12.31
N LYS A 41 1.71 11.29 -12.84
CA LYS A 41 2.98 11.35 -12.13
C LYS A 41 2.87 12.13 -10.81
N ALA A 42 2.26 13.31 -10.83
CA ALA A 42 2.07 14.11 -9.63
C ALA A 42 1.23 13.41 -8.55
N ARG A 43 0.23 12.60 -8.96
CA ARG A 43 -0.55 11.78 -8.02
C ARG A 43 0.28 10.65 -7.42
N ILE A 44 1.06 9.94 -8.24
CA ILE A 44 1.96 8.88 -7.77
C ILE A 44 2.98 9.44 -6.79
N GLU A 45 3.59 10.59 -7.08
CA GLU A 45 4.58 11.23 -6.19
C GLU A 45 3.95 11.70 -4.87
N ARG A 46 2.70 12.20 -4.91
CA ARG A 46 1.95 12.53 -3.69
C ARG A 46 1.72 11.28 -2.85
N HIS A 47 1.22 10.21 -3.48
CA HIS A 47 0.91 8.96 -2.79
C HIS A 47 2.17 8.28 -2.24
N LEU A 48 3.28 8.27 -3.00
CA LEU A 48 4.59 7.83 -2.51
C LEU A 48 4.99 8.51 -1.19
N GLY A 49 4.77 9.82 -1.08
CA GLY A 49 5.02 10.55 0.17
C GLY A 49 4.06 10.17 1.30
N GLU A 50 2.81 9.81 0.99
CA GLU A 50 1.85 9.27 1.97
C GLU A 50 2.32 7.90 2.47
N THR A 51 2.56 6.95 1.55
CA THR A 51 3.07 5.60 1.80
C THR A 51 4.35 5.58 2.65
N GLN A 52 5.31 6.48 2.38
CA GLN A 52 6.51 6.60 3.22
C GLN A 52 6.18 6.96 4.67
N ARG A 53 5.26 7.90 4.90
CA ARG A 53 4.83 8.27 6.27
C ARG A 53 4.01 7.16 6.93
N GLN A 54 3.33 6.33 6.15
CA GLN A 54 2.57 5.18 6.64
C GLN A 54 3.51 4.09 7.12
N ALA A 55 4.56 3.75 6.34
CA ALA A 55 5.63 2.84 6.74
C ALA A 55 6.27 3.28 8.07
N GLU A 56 6.66 4.55 8.19
CA GLU A 56 7.21 5.13 9.43
C GLU A 56 6.24 4.98 10.62
N ALA A 57 4.96 5.32 10.42
CA ALA A 57 3.95 5.21 11.47
C ALA A 57 3.70 3.76 11.92
N LEU A 58 3.80 2.78 11.01
CA LEU A 58 3.71 1.37 11.34
C LEU A 58 4.94 0.88 12.09
N GLU A 59 6.14 1.34 11.71
CA GLU A 59 7.38 1.05 12.43
C GLU A 59 7.29 1.52 13.89
N GLU A 60 6.77 2.73 14.12
CA GLU A 60 6.52 3.27 15.45
C GLU A 60 5.51 2.42 16.25
N CYS A 61 4.46 1.91 15.59
CA CYS A 61 3.50 1.01 16.24
C CYS A 61 4.15 -0.31 16.66
N VAL A 62 4.99 -0.90 15.81
CA VAL A 62 5.76 -2.12 16.12
C VAL A 62 6.71 -1.88 17.30
N LYS A 63 7.48 -0.77 17.26
CA LYS A 63 8.42 -0.37 18.32
C LYS A 63 7.71 -0.15 19.66
N ARG A 64 6.59 0.59 19.67
CA ARG A 64 5.79 0.85 20.88
C ARG A 64 5.32 -0.44 21.56
N ARG A 65 5.01 -1.46 20.76
CA ARG A 65 4.55 -2.77 21.24
C ARG A 65 5.71 -3.72 21.61
N GLY A 66 6.95 -3.22 21.67
CA GLY A 66 8.14 -3.98 22.04
C GLY A 66 8.69 -4.90 20.95
N GLY A 67 8.23 -4.72 19.70
CA GLY A 67 8.72 -5.46 18.55
C GLY A 67 9.78 -4.70 17.75
N ASP A 68 10.45 -5.42 16.87
CA ASP A 68 11.29 -4.88 15.80
C ASP A 68 10.73 -5.31 14.43
N THR A 69 10.91 -4.48 13.41
CA THR A 69 10.61 -4.76 12.00
C THR A 69 11.65 -5.66 11.33
N SER A 70 12.84 -5.83 11.93
CA SER A 70 13.95 -6.65 11.40
C SER A 70 13.72 -8.17 11.43
N THR A 71 12.75 -8.67 12.20
CA THR A 71 12.52 -10.12 12.43
C THR A 71 11.56 -10.78 11.42
N LEU A 72 11.37 -10.15 10.25
CA LEU A 72 10.29 -10.40 9.31
C LEU A 72 10.45 -11.58 8.33
N LYS A 73 11.18 -12.66 8.66
CA LYS A 73 11.62 -13.58 7.59
C LYS A 73 10.53 -14.44 6.93
N ASP A 74 9.48 -14.85 7.66
CA ASP A 74 8.61 -15.93 7.15
C ASP A 74 7.24 -15.48 6.60
N MET A 75 6.59 -14.46 7.17
CA MET A 75 5.30 -13.96 6.64
C MET A 75 5.45 -12.87 5.58
N ALA A 76 6.52 -12.07 5.64
CA ALA A 76 6.86 -11.12 4.58
C ALA A 76 7.02 -11.83 3.24
N GLY A 77 7.55 -13.06 3.23
CA GLY A 77 7.78 -13.82 2.02
C GLY A 77 6.52 -14.03 1.16
N LYS A 78 5.33 -14.16 1.74
CA LYS A 78 4.07 -14.35 0.97
C LYS A 78 3.52 -13.03 0.41
N ILE A 79 3.64 -11.94 1.16
CA ILE A 79 3.26 -10.59 0.69
C ILE A 79 4.25 -10.12 -0.37
N ILE A 80 5.55 -10.36 -0.15
CA ILE A 80 6.61 -10.13 -1.13
C ILE A 80 6.36 -10.97 -2.38
N ALA A 81 6.00 -12.25 -2.27
CA ALA A 81 5.69 -13.09 -3.43
C ALA A 81 4.47 -12.58 -4.22
N PHE A 82 3.43 -12.10 -3.54
CA PHE A 82 2.29 -11.46 -4.19
C PHE A 82 2.70 -10.14 -4.86
N GLY A 83 3.46 -9.30 -4.17
CA GLY A 83 4.04 -8.06 -4.69
C GLY A 83 4.95 -8.30 -5.89
N GLN A 84 5.74 -9.38 -5.90
CA GLN A 84 6.55 -9.82 -7.04
C GLN A 84 5.69 -10.31 -8.21
N GLY A 85 4.60 -11.03 -7.93
CA GLY A 85 3.62 -11.42 -8.97
C GLY A 85 2.96 -10.21 -9.62
N MET A 86 2.67 -9.17 -8.82
CA MET A 86 2.14 -7.90 -9.33
C MET A 86 3.21 -7.02 -9.97
N SER A 87 4.47 -7.10 -9.54
CA SER A 87 5.55 -6.24 -10.05
C SER A 87 5.72 -6.37 -11.55
N GLY A 88 5.46 -7.55 -12.14
CA GLY A 88 5.42 -7.73 -13.59
C GLY A 88 4.44 -6.80 -14.31
N MET A 89 3.27 -6.53 -13.73
CA MET A 89 2.29 -5.55 -14.24
C MET A 89 2.76 -4.10 -14.04
N PHE A 90 3.65 -3.87 -13.07
CA PHE A 90 4.34 -2.60 -12.89
C PHE A 90 5.62 -2.48 -13.73
N VAL A 91 6.07 -3.52 -14.43
CA VAL A 91 7.25 -3.46 -15.30
C VAL A 91 6.85 -3.37 -16.77
N ASP A 92 5.62 -3.75 -17.10
CA ASP A 92 5.05 -3.54 -18.44
C ASP A 92 5.01 -2.04 -18.80
N ASP A 93 5.43 -1.68 -20.01
CA ASP A 93 5.43 -0.31 -20.58
C ASP A 93 4.01 0.27 -20.79
N GLU A 94 2.98 -0.38 -20.25
CA GLU A 94 1.59 0.00 -20.38
C GLU A 94 1.11 0.71 -19.11
N ILE A 95 1.06 2.05 -19.16
CA ILE A 95 0.57 2.91 -18.08
C ILE A 95 -0.81 2.50 -17.55
N VAL A 96 -1.65 1.92 -18.41
CA VAL A 96 -2.98 1.41 -18.04
C VAL A 96 -2.87 0.20 -17.12
N LYS A 97 -1.99 -0.77 -17.43
CA LYS A 97 -1.74 -1.92 -16.54
C LYS A 97 -1.15 -1.48 -15.21
N GLY A 98 -0.23 -0.50 -15.24
CA GLY A 98 0.30 0.11 -14.02
C GLY A 98 -0.81 0.67 -13.12
N ALA A 99 -1.73 1.46 -13.69
CA ALA A 99 -2.85 2.02 -12.94
C ALA A 99 -3.84 0.95 -12.43
N MET A 100 -4.12 -0.10 -13.21
CA MET A 100 -4.93 -1.24 -12.76
C MET A 100 -4.28 -1.99 -11.59
N ALA A 101 -2.97 -2.20 -11.68
CA ALA A 101 -2.21 -2.88 -10.64
C ALA A 101 -2.14 -2.04 -9.35
N SER A 102 -1.95 -0.72 -9.46
CA SER A 102 -2.07 0.22 -8.33
C SER A 102 -3.45 0.12 -7.69
N TYR A 103 -4.53 0.25 -8.48
CA TYR A 103 -5.91 0.19 -7.95
C TYR A 103 -6.19 -1.12 -7.21
N THR A 104 -5.67 -2.23 -7.73
CA THR A 104 -5.80 -3.55 -7.07
C THR A 104 -5.00 -3.60 -5.76
N PHE A 105 -3.82 -3.00 -5.74
CA PHE A 105 -2.97 -2.92 -4.55
C PHE A 105 -3.65 -2.11 -3.44
N GLU A 106 -4.23 -0.94 -3.75
CA GLU A 106 -4.98 -0.13 -2.76
C GLU A 106 -6.05 -0.95 -2.02
N HIS A 107 -6.79 -1.81 -2.74
CA HIS A 107 -7.83 -2.66 -2.13
C HIS A 107 -7.25 -3.74 -1.20
N MET A 108 -6.04 -4.23 -1.48
CA MET A 108 -5.32 -5.10 -0.56
C MET A 108 -4.95 -4.34 0.73
N GLU A 109 -4.49 -3.10 0.61
CA GLU A 109 -4.13 -2.26 1.76
C GLU A 109 -5.36 -1.92 2.60
N ILE A 110 -6.44 -1.48 1.96
CA ILE A 110 -7.74 -1.25 2.59
C ILE A 110 -8.20 -2.48 3.39
N ALA A 111 -8.06 -3.68 2.83
CA ALA A 111 -8.40 -4.92 3.52
C ALA A 111 -7.47 -5.18 4.72
N ALA A 112 -6.16 -5.01 4.55
CA ALA A 112 -5.17 -5.17 5.62
C ALA A 112 -5.44 -4.23 6.80
N TYR A 113 -5.73 -2.96 6.52
CA TYR A 113 -6.01 -1.96 7.55
C TYR A 113 -7.32 -2.21 8.29
N ARG A 114 -8.37 -2.69 7.60
CA ARG A 114 -9.60 -3.13 8.28
C ARG A 114 -9.37 -4.29 9.24
N VAL A 115 -8.53 -5.26 8.86
CA VAL A 115 -8.14 -6.38 9.73
C VAL A 115 -7.33 -5.87 10.94
N LEU A 116 -6.37 -4.98 10.72
CA LEU A 116 -5.55 -4.40 11.79
C LEU A 116 -6.37 -3.57 12.78
N ILE A 117 -7.34 -2.78 12.31
CA ILE A 117 -8.25 -2.02 13.17
C ILE A 117 -9.02 -2.96 14.10
N ALA A 118 -9.64 -4.02 13.56
CA ALA A 118 -10.37 -5.00 14.36
C ALA A 118 -9.46 -5.74 15.36
N ALA A 119 -8.23 -6.04 14.96
CA ALA A 119 -7.24 -6.67 15.83
C ALA A 119 -6.81 -5.74 16.98
N ALA A 120 -6.52 -4.47 16.68
CA ALA A 120 -6.16 -3.45 17.65
C ALA A 120 -7.30 -3.19 18.65
N GLU A 121 -8.55 -3.14 18.18
CA GLU A 121 -9.74 -3.07 19.05
C GLU A 121 -9.84 -4.27 19.99
N SER A 122 -9.62 -5.48 19.45
CA SER A 122 -9.71 -6.72 20.23
C SER A 122 -8.67 -6.81 21.34
N VAL A 123 -7.54 -6.09 21.19
CA VAL A 123 -6.49 -6.01 22.21
C VAL A 123 -6.48 -4.69 23.00
N GLY A 124 -7.45 -3.80 22.77
CA GLY A 124 -7.53 -2.51 23.47
C GLY A 124 -6.41 -1.52 23.12
N ASP A 125 -5.71 -1.70 22.00
CA ASP A 125 -4.65 -0.80 21.55
C ASP A 125 -5.23 0.36 20.73
N ALA A 126 -5.79 1.34 21.44
CA ALA A 126 -6.43 2.51 20.85
C ALA A 126 -5.47 3.36 19.99
N GLN A 127 -4.17 3.37 20.31
CA GLN A 127 -3.20 4.16 19.57
C GLN A 127 -2.89 3.51 18.21
N THR A 128 -2.67 2.19 18.18
CA THR A 128 -2.50 1.46 16.91
C THR A 128 -3.75 1.57 16.05
N LYS A 129 -4.94 1.40 16.65
CA LYS A 129 -6.22 1.58 15.95
C LYS A 129 -6.29 2.95 15.26
N SER A 130 -6.02 4.03 15.98
CA SER A 130 -6.10 5.38 15.42
C SER A 130 -5.12 5.62 14.28
N VAL A 131 -3.92 5.02 14.33
CA VAL A 131 -2.97 5.05 13.22
C VAL A 131 -3.55 4.33 12.01
N CYS A 132 -4.02 3.09 12.17
CA CYS A 132 -4.58 2.31 11.06
C CYS A 132 -5.85 2.96 10.46
N GLU A 133 -6.69 3.62 11.25
CA GLU A 133 -7.86 4.37 10.75
C GLU A 133 -7.47 5.57 9.90
N ARG A 134 -6.41 6.28 10.28
CA ARG A 134 -5.87 7.40 9.48
C ARG A 134 -5.37 6.89 8.13
N ILE A 135 -4.56 5.82 8.15
CA ILE A 135 -3.99 5.26 6.92
C ILE A 135 -5.11 4.72 6.02
N LEU A 136 -6.07 3.98 6.57
CA LEU A 136 -7.24 3.49 5.82
C LEU A 136 -7.97 4.61 5.06
N LYS A 137 -8.06 5.81 5.64
CA LYS A 137 -8.70 6.96 4.98
C LYS A 137 -7.88 7.46 3.79
N GLU A 138 -6.55 7.44 3.89
CA GLU A 138 -5.62 7.79 2.81
C GLU A 138 -5.78 6.79 1.66
N GLU A 139 -5.76 5.48 1.93
CA GLU A 139 -5.91 4.42 0.91
C GLU A 139 -7.29 4.43 0.24
N LEU A 140 -8.36 4.67 1.01
CA LEU A 140 -9.71 4.81 0.43
C LEU A 140 -9.78 6.01 -0.53
N SER A 141 -9.10 7.11 -0.21
CA SER A 141 -9.04 8.28 -1.07
C SER A 141 -8.26 7.96 -2.36
N MET A 142 -7.12 7.27 -2.24
CA MET A 142 -6.31 6.90 -3.40
C MET A 142 -7.03 5.91 -4.32
N ALA A 143 -7.68 4.88 -3.76
CA ALA A 143 -8.51 3.94 -4.52
C ALA A 143 -9.63 4.66 -5.29
N SER A 144 -10.34 5.61 -4.64
CA SER A 144 -11.39 6.38 -5.29
C SER A 144 -10.85 7.29 -6.42
N ASP A 145 -9.69 7.92 -6.19
CA ASP A 145 -9.03 8.76 -7.19
C ASP A 145 -8.60 7.94 -8.42
N LEU A 146 -8.03 6.75 -8.18
CA LEU A 146 -7.65 5.81 -9.24
C LEU A 146 -8.88 5.34 -10.02
N GLU A 147 -9.92 4.87 -9.34
CA GLU A 147 -11.18 4.41 -9.96
C GLU A 147 -11.75 5.46 -10.92
N ALA A 148 -11.84 6.72 -10.47
CA ALA A 148 -12.34 7.82 -11.28
C ALA A 148 -11.43 8.14 -12.49
N SER A 149 -10.11 7.94 -12.35
CA SER A 149 -9.13 8.30 -13.38
C SER A 149 -8.88 7.23 -14.44
N LEU A 150 -9.16 5.95 -14.13
CA LEU A 150 -8.88 4.82 -15.02
C LEU A 150 -9.47 5.01 -16.43
N PRO A 151 -10.77 5.37 -16.61
CA PRO A 151 -11.34 5.53 -17.95
C PRO A 151 -10.68 6.63 -18.77
N ASP A 152 -10.35 7.77 -18.16
CA ASP A 152 -9.69 8.90 -18.83
C ASP A 152 -8.25 8.55 -19.21
N LEU A 153 -7.52 7.89 -18.31
CA LEU A 153 -6.16 7.41 -18.59
C LEU A 153 -6.15 6.44 -19.78
N THR A 154 -7.08 5.48 -19.81
CA THR A 154 -7.20 4.54 -20.93
C THR A 154 -7.50 5.26 -22.24
N ARG A 155 -8.43 6.23 -22.26
CA ARG A 155 -8.72 7.03 -23.46
C ARG A 155 -7.48 7.80 -23.95
N LYS A 156 -6.78 8.49 -23.03
CA LYS A 156 -5.54 9.23 -23.35
C LYS A 156 -4.47 8.30 -23.92
N TYR A 157 -4.30 7.11 -23.34
CA TYR A 157 -3.36 6.09 -23.82
C TYR A 157 -3.69 5.64 -25.25
N LEU A 158 -4.95 5.26 -25.52
CA LEU A 158 -5.38 4.79 -26.84
C LEU A 158 -5.24 5.88 -27.92
N SER A 159 -5.56 7.13 -27.61
CA SER A 159 -5.39 8.25 -28.56
C SER A 159 -3.93 8.49 -28.94
N ARG A 160 -2.98 8.23 -28.03
CA ARG A 160 -1.54 8.37 -28.29
C ARG A 160 -0.96 7.22 -29.10
N GLN A 161 -1.52 6.01 -29.00
CA GLN A 161 -1.11 4.85 -29.82
C GLN A 161 -1.53 4.97 -31.29
N GLY A 162 -2.61 5.73 -31.56
CA GLY A 162 -3.14 5.97 -32.90
C GLY A 162 -2.58 7.21 -33.61
N SER A 163 -1.64 7.94 -33.00
CA SER A 163 -0.96 9.12 -33.56
C SER A 163 0.49 8.79 -33.90
#